data_AF-A0A920UVI9-F1
#
_entry.id   AF-A0A920UVI9-F1
#
_cell.length_a   1.000
_cell.length_b   1.000
_cell.length_c   1.000
_cell.angle_alpha   90.00
_cell.angle_beta   90.00
_cell.angle_gamma   90.00
#
_symmetry.space_group_name_H-M   'P 1'
#
loop_
_entity.id
_entity.type
_entity.pdbx_description
1 polymer ?
#
loop_
_entity_poly.entity_id
_entity_poly.type
_entity_poly.pdbx_seq_one_letter_code
_entity_poly.pdbx_strand_id
1 'polypeptide(L)'
;MMGHAVDAPKELWYRLNNYWVYYFIALGAINLVVAFTLSEAAWIQFKVFGNLVLTFIFVFAQMPLLMKYIEVEEDDNSSDSASEESV
;
A
#
# COMPACT_ATOMS: atom_id res chain seq x y z
N MET A 1 18.94 17.27 -3.86
CA MET A 1 19.09 15.91 -4.43
C MET A 1 18.03 14.96 -3.87
N MET A 2 16.75 15.25 -4.12
CA MET A 2 15.63 14.30 -4.11
C MET A 2 14.49 14.96 -4.92
N GLY A 3 14.83 15.41 -6.14
CA GLY A 3 13.88 16.01 -7.07
C GLY A 3 13.47 14.96 -8.09
N HIS A 4 12.56 14.08 -7.68
CA HIS A 4 11.70 13.20 -8.50
C HIS A 4 11.06 12.10 -7.63
N ALA A 5 10.76 12.38 -6.35
CA ALA A 5 9.82 11.54 -5.64
C ALA A 5 8.46 11.84 -6.26
N VAL A 6 7.95 10.88 -7.03
CA VAL A 6 6.60 10.83 -7.63
C VAL A 6 5.64 11.69 -6.80
N ASP A 7 5.03 12.70 -7.43
CA ASP A 7 3.95 13.52 -6.83
C ASP A 7 2.69 12.65 -6.69
N ALA A 8 2.83 11.52 -6.00
CA ALA A 8 1.72 10.64 -5.68
C ALA A 8 0.73 11.48 -4.88
N PRO A 9 -0.54 11.61 -5.33
CA PRO A 9 -1.53 12.44 -4.69
C PRO A 9 -1.57 12.12 -3.19
N LYS A 10 -1.58 13.14 -2.32
CA LYS A 10 -1.59 12.94 -0.86
C LYS A 10 -2.68 11.96 -0.41
N GLU A 11 -3.81 11.96 -1.12
CA GLU A 11 -4.92 11.03 -0.96
C GLU A 11 -4.51 9.55 -1.12
N LEU A 12 -3.64 9.22 -2.09
CA LEU A 12 -3.13 7.86 -2.28
C LEU A 12 -2.29 7.42 -1.08
N TRP A 13 -1.42 8.29 -0.57
CA TRP A 13 -0.61 8.02 0.62
C TRP A 13 -1.49 7.75 1.86
N TYR A 14 -2.54 8.53 2.07
CA TYR A 14 -3.48 8.30 3.16
C TYR A 14 -4.20 6.95 3.03
N ARG A 15 -4.66 6.59 1.82
CA ARG A 15 -5.31 5.31 1.55
C ARG A 15 -4.38 4.12 1.79
N LEU A 16 -3.14 4.20 1.28
CA LEU A 16 -2.13 3.16 1.49
C LEU A 16 -1.84 2.99 2.99
N ASN A 17 -1.64 4.09 3.71
CA ASN A 17 -1.40 4.03 5.15
C ASN A 17 -2.60 3.41 5.91
N ASN A 18 -3.83 3.72 5.50
CA ASN A 18 -5.03 3.12 6.08
C ASN A 18 -5.08 1.60 5.85
N TYR A 19 -4.73 1.11 4.65
CA TYR A 19 -4.62 -0.32 4.39
C TYR A 19 -3.56 -1.01 5.25
N TRP A 20 -2.41 -0.35 5.45
CA TRP A 20 -1.38 -0.85 6.37
C TRP A 20 -1.89 -0.97 7.81
N VAL A 21 -2.66 0.01 8.29
CA VAL A 21 -3.29 -0.07 9.63
C VAL A 21 -4.21 -1.29 9.73
N TYR A 22 -5.11 -1.50 8.77
CA TYR A 22 -5.99 -2.68 8.77
C TYR A 22 -5.22 -3.99 8.67
N TYR A 23 -4.16 -4.03 7.86
CA TYR A 23 -3.29 -5.20 7.73
C TYR A 23 -2.65 -5.58 9.06
N PHE A 24 -2.08 -4.61 9.79
CA PHE A 24 -1.46 -4.89 11.09
C PHE A 24 -2.47 -5.30 12.15
N ILE A 25 -3.67 -4.71 12.15
CA ILE A 25 -4.75 -5.13 13.05
C ILE A 25 -5.15 -6.58 12.77
N ALA A 26 -5.37 -6.93 11.49
CA ALA A 26 -5.68 -8.29 11.08
C ALA A 26 -4.55 -9.28 11.44
N LEU A 27 -3.30 -8.88 11.21
CA LEU A 27 -2.14 -9.68 11.56
C LEU A 27 -2.05 -9.93 13.07
N GLY A 28 -2.31 -8.92 13.90
CA GLY A 28 -2.37 -9.04 15.35
C GLY A 28 -3.49 -9.97 15.81
N ALA A 29 -4.68 -9.85 15.22
CA ALA A 29 -5.82 -10.71 15.53
C ALA A 29 -5.53 -12.18 15.17
N ILE A 30 -5.00 -12.44 13.97
CA ILE A 30 -4.59 -13.78 13.54
C ILE A 30 -3.49 -14.31 14.47
N ASN A 31 -2.52 -13.47 14.84
CA ASN A 31 -1.44 -13.88 15.74
C ASN A 31 -1.97 -14.34 17.11
N LEU A 32 -2.93 -13.60 17.69
CA LEU A 32 -3.60 -13.98 18.93
C LEU A 32 -4.33 -15.32 18.79
N VAL A 33 -5.11 -15.51 17.71
CA VAL A 33 -5.81 -16.78 17.46
C VAL A 33 -4.82 -17.93 17.37
N VAL A 34 -3.76 -17.79 16.58
CA VAL A 34 -2.73 -18.83 16.42
C VAL A 34 -2.04 -19.12 17.75
N ALA A 35 -1.71 -18.09 18.54
CA ALA A 35 -1.06 -18.27 19.83
C ALA A 35 -1.90 -19.05 20.85
N PHE A 36 -3.23 -18.92 20.84
CA PHE A 36 -4.11 -19.60 21.79
C PHE A 36 -4.68 -20.94 21.30
N THR A 37 -4.66 -21.21 19.99
CA THR A 37 -5.30 -22.41 19.41
C THR A 37 -4.32 -23.46 18.89
N LEU A 38 -3.10 -23.07 18.53
CA LEU A 38 -2.11 -23.95 17.90
C LEU A 38 -0.97 -24.31 18.87
N SER A 39 -0.26 -25.40 18.56
CA SER A 39 0.95 -25.79 19.29
C SER A 39 2.11 -24.84 19.00
N GLU A 40 3.12 -24.81 19.87
CA GLU A 40 4.31 -23.95 19.72
C GLU A 40 5.02 -24.17 18.37
N ALA A 41 5.14 -25.43 17.94
CA ALA A 41 5.75 -25.77 16.64
C ALA A 41 4.95 -25.19 15.46
N ALA A 42 3.63 -25.27 15.50
CA ALA A 42 2.76 -24.68 14.48
C ALA A 42 2.77 -23.14 14.53
N TRP A 43 2.86 -22.55 15.73
CA TRP A 43 2.97 -21.11 15.93
C TRP A 43 4.27 -20.53 15.35
N ILE A 44 5.40 -21.21 15.56
CA ILE A 44 6.69 -20.81 14.97
C ILE A 44 6.63 -20.92 13.44
N GLN A 45 6.11 -22.03 12.89
CA GLN A 45 5.96 -22.19 11.44
C GLN A 45 5.03 -21.13 10.83
N PHE A 46 3.93 -20.79 11.49
CA PHE A 46 3.04 -19.70 11.09
C PHE A 46 3.76 -18.35 11.08
N LYS A 47 4.63 -18.08 12.07
CA LYS A 47 5.40 -16.84 12.09
C LYS A 47 6.40 -16.74 10.95
N VAL A 48 7.06 -17.84 10.59
CA VAL A 48 8.09 -17.88 9.55
C VAL A 48 7.47 -17.85 8.16
N PHE A 49 6.52 -18.73 7.89
CA PHE A 49 5.93 -18.89 6.55
C PHE A 49 4.57 -18.20 6.40
N GLY A 50 3.73 -18.21 7.44
CA GLY A 50 2.41 -17.60 7.40
C GLY A 50 2.47 -16.08 7.23
N ASN A 51 3.31 -15.38 8.00
CA ASN A 51 3.50 -13.93 7.82
C ASN A 51 4.02 -13.58 6.41
N LEU A 52 4.93 -14.38 5.88
CA LEU A 52 5.47 -14.18 4.53
C LEU A 52 4.36 -14.27 3.48
N VAL A 53 3.57 -15.36 3.52
CA VAL A 53 2.43 -15.57 2.61
C VAL A 53 1.38 -14.47 2.75
N LEU A 54 1.04 -14.07 3.98
CA LEU A 54 0.10 -12.98 4.22
C LEU A 54 0.58 -11.65 3.64
N THR A 55 1.88 -11.35 3.80
CA THR A 55 2.47 -10.12 3.27
C THR A 55 2.42 -10.10 1.75
N PHE A 56 2.74 -11.22 1.10
CA PHE A 56 2.61 -11.33 -0.36
C PHE A 56 1.17 -11.11 -0.81
N ILE A 57 0.19 -11.78 -0.18
CA ILE A 57 -1.23 -11.60 -0.51
C ILE A 57 -1.63 -10.13 -0.34
N PHE A 58 -1.20 -9.46 0.73
CA PHE A 58 -1.50 -8.05 0.95
C PHE A 58 -0.88 -7.14 -0.11
N VAL A 59 0.37 -7.40 -0.52
CA VAL A 59 1.05 -6.66 -1.60
C VAL A 59 0.35 -6.89 -2.95
N PHE A 60 -0.06 -8.11 -3.26
CA PHE A 60 -0.82 -8.39 -4.47
C PHE A 60 -2.22 -7.75 -4.43
N ALA A 61 -2.88 -7.74 -3.27
CA ALA A 61 -4.21 -7.15 -3.11
C ALA A 61 -4.21 -5.62 -3.31
N GLN A 62 -3.09 -4.92 -3.04
CA GLN A 62 -2.97 -3.48 -3.31
C GLN A 62 -2.54 -3.17 -4.76
N MET A 63 -2.09 -4.14 -5.55
CA MET A 63 -1.67 -3.90 -6.96
C MET A 63 -2.77 -3.26 -7.82
N PRO A 64 -4.04 -3.69 -7.79
CA PRO A 64 -5.11 -3.06 -8.58
C PRO A 64 -5.34 -1.61 -8.19
N LEU A 65 -5.13 -1.28 -6.91
CA LEU A 65 -5.29 0.08 -6.43
C LEU A 65 -4.17 0.98 -6.96
N LEU A 66 -2.94 0.48 -7.04
CA LEU A 66 -1.82 1.21 -7.63
C LEU A 66 -2.02 1.41 -9.14
N MET A 67 -2.47 0.38 -9.88
CA MET A 67 -2.74 0.49 -11.33
C MET A 67 -3.77 1.57 -11.65
N LYS A 68 -4.82 1.69 -10.85
CA LYS A 68 -5.85 2.72 -11.04
C LYS A 68 -5.33 4.16 -10.89
N TYR A 69 -4.26 4.38 -10.14
CA TYR A 69 -3.69 5.73 -9.95
C TYR A 69 -2.57 6.05 -10.94
N ILE A 70 -1.90 5.04 -11.50
CA ILE A 70 -0.89 5.22 -12.57
C ILE A 70 -1.52 5.77 -13.85
N GLU A 71 -2.77 5.41 -14.15
CA GLU A 71 -3.49 5.92 -15.34
C GLU A 71 -4.09 7.33 -15.14
N VAL A 72 -4.14 7.86 -13.92
CA VAL A 72 -4.78 9.16 -13.62
C VAL A 72 -3.79 10.33 -13.76
N GLU A 73 -2.49 10.07 -13.90
CA GLU A 73 -1.47 11.13 -14.06
C GLU A 73 -1.35 11.67 -15.51
N GLU A 74 -2.11 11.15 -16.50
CA GLU A 74 -2.02 11.62 -17.90
C GLU A 74 -3.01 12.73 -18.31
N ASP A 75 -3.92 13.18 -17.45
CA ASP A 75 -5.06 14.02 -17.88
C ASP A 75 -5.17 15.41 -17.22
N ASP A 76 -4.07 16.04 -16.77
CA ASP A 76 -4.15 17.40 -16.20
C ASP A 76 -2.97 18.34 -16.50
N ASN A 77 -2.37 18.26 -17.70
CA ASN A 77 -1.39 19.26 -18.13
C ASN A 77 -1.54 19.71 -19.60
N SER A 78 -2.73 20.17 -19.97
CA SER A 78 -2.97 20.77 -21.29
C SER A 78 -3.88 22.01 -21.25
N SER A 79 -3.62 22.98 -20.37
CA SER A 79 -4.31 24.28 -20.48
C SER A 79 -3.58 25.55 -20.01
N ASP A 80 -2.27 25.55 -19.75
CA ASP A 80 -1.59 26.78 -19.25
C ASP A 80 -0.47 27.34 -20.15
N SER A 81 -0.57 27.15 -21.48
CA SER A 81 0.46 27.58 -22.43
C SER A 81 0.16 28.89 -23.19
N ALA A 82 -0.57 29.88 -22.64
CA ALA A 82 -1.06 30.98 -23.48
C ALA A 82 -0.99 32.44 -22.99
N SER A 83 -0.43 32.80 -21.83
CA SER A 83 -0.56 34.21 -21.36
C SER A 83 0.67 34.94 -20.81
N GLU A 84 1.89 34.41 -20.82
CA GLU A 84 3.05 35.10 -20.20
C GLU A 84 4.11 35.65 -21.17
N GLU A 85 3.94 35.54 -22.50
CA GLU A 85 4.93 36.05 -23.47
C GLU A 85 4.66 37.50 -23.94
N SER A 86 3.94 38.32 -23.17
CA SER A 86 3.70 39.73 -23.56
C SER A 86 3.55 40.72 -22.40
N VAL A 87 4.62 40.99 -21.62
CA VAL A 87 4.86 42.32 -21.01
C VAL A 87 6.36 42.56 -20.85
#